data_AF-A0A2B7ZTQ7-F1
#
_entry.id   AF-A0A2B7ZTQ7-F1
#
_cell.length_a   1.000
_cell.length_b   1.000
_cell.length_c   1.000
_cell.angle_alpha   90.00
_cell.angle_beta   90.00
_cell.angle_gamma   90.00
#
_symmetry.space_group_name_H-M   'P 1'
#
loop_
_entity.id
_entity.type
_entity.pdbx_description
1 polymer ?
#
loop_
_entity_poly.entity_id
_entity_poly.type
_entity_poly.pdbx_seq_one_letter_code
_entity_poly.pdbx_strand_id
1 'polypeptide(L)'
;MANYLSLPILNELVRFAEEDALYEDSIKAMASGVLNYYFPATNGFTVAPEQNQQGNVADFIILRIQQRFPGDRGVVDHTVAEAKRDTDSVTAALEQLENALKQANTEFGRCWAMLIHGCNFQFFEYHIHLPAGERLIPWGPLNQPSQNLFHGRNDSVTIDWMLRHMRQNNTPPAR
;
A
#
# COMPACT_ATOMS: atom_id res chain seq x y z
N MET A 1 14.57 -7.33 15.87
CA MET A 1 13.83 -6.04 15.78
C MET A 1 12.37 -6.40 15.57
N ALA A 2 11.45 -5.80 16.33
CA ALA A 2 10.03 -6.17 16.25
C ALA A 2 9.39 -5.61 14.97
N ASN A 3 8.78 -6.47 14.16
CA ASN A 3 7.94 -6.11 13.03
C ASN A 3 6.49 -6.53 13.30
N TYR A 4 5.58 -6.33 12.35
CA TYR A 4 4.16 -6.68 12.50
C TYR A 4 3.90 -8.13 12.92
N LEU A 5 4.73 -9.11 12.51
CA LEU A 5 4.57 -10.52 12.93
C LEU A 5 4.84 -10.76 14.42
N SER A 6 5.48 -9.80 15.11
CA SER A 6 5.63 -9.87 16.57
C SER A 6 4.31 -9.66 17.32
N LEU A 7 3.28 -9.12 16.66
CA LEU A 7 1.93 -9.04 17.22
C LEU A 7 1.16 -10.32 16.89
N PRO A 8 0.71 -11.10 17.90
CA PRO A 8 0.06 -12.39 17.66
C PRO A 8 -1.12 -12.31 16.70
N ILE A 9 -1.96 -11.27 16.83
CA ILE A 9 -3.13 -11.09 15.96
C ILE A 9 -2.74 -10.83 14.50
N LEU A 10 -1.66 -10.09 14.23
CA LEU A 10 -1.21 -9.83 12.86
C LEU A 10 -0.52 -11.05 12.26
N ASN A 11 0.25 -11.78 13.07
CA ASN A 11 0.83 -13.05 12.66
C ASN A 11 -0.25 -14.08 12.27
N GLU A 12 -1.36 -14.07 13.01
CA GLU A 12 -2.52 -14.91 12.76
C GLU A 12 -3.27 -14.49 11.49
N LEU A 13 -3.47 -13.19 11.26
CA LEU A 13 -4.07 -12.70 10.01
C LEU A 13 -3.22 -13.07 8.77
N VAL A 14 -1.89 -13.01 8.88
CA VAL A 14 -1.00 -13.48 7.80
C VAL A 14 -1.17 -14.97 7.59
N ARG A 15 -1.21 -15.77 8.66
CA ARG A 15 -1.46 -17.22 8.55
C ARG A 15 -2.80 -17.52 7.88
N PHE A 16 -3.87 -16.83 8.27
CA PHE A 16 -5.17 -17.01 7.64
C PHE A 16 -5.15 -16.67 6.15
N ALA A 17 -4.48 -15.59 5.74
CA ALA A 17 -4.34 -15.26 4.33
C ALA A 17 -3.48 -16.29 3.56
N GLU A 18 -2.52 -16.96 4.22
CA GLU A 18 -1.68 -18.03 3.64
C GLU A 18 -2.49 -19.34 3.47
N GLU A 19 -3.33 -19.68 4.45
CA GLU A 19 -4.10 -20.93 4.47
C GLU A 19 -5.41 -20.83 3.69
N ASP A 20 -5.99 -19.62 3.60
CA ASP A 20 -7.32 -19.37 3.05
C ASP A 20 -7.30 -18.26 1.98
N ALA A 21 -6.38 -18.40 1.02
CA ALA A 21 -6.18 -17.46 -0.09
C ALA A 21 -7.39 -17.33 -1.04
N LEU A 22 -8.41 -18.20 -0.88
CA LEU A 22 -9.63 -18.20 -1.68
C LEU A 22 -10.56 -17.02 -1.37
N TYR A 23 -10.48 -16.45 -0.16
CA TYR A 23 -11.31 -15.33 0.25
C TYR A 23 -10.54 -14.02 0.27
N GLU A 24 -10.99 -13.09 -0.57
CA GLU A 24 -10.45 -11.73 -0.66
C GLU A 24 -10.52 -10.98 0.68
N ASP A 25 -11.56 -11.24 1.48
CA ASP A 25 -11.76 -10.65 2.80
C ASP A 25 -10.61 -10.97 3.77
N SER A 26 -10.04 -12.18 3.70
CA SER A 26 -8.89 -12.58 4.53
C SER A 26 -7.64 -11.76 4.18
N ILE A 27 -7.43 -11.53 2.89
CA ILE A 27 -6.31 -10.74 2.37
C ILE A 27 -6.49 -9.27 2.74
N LYS A 28 -7.72 -8.74 2.62
CA LYS A 28 -8.07 -7.39 3.04
C LYS A 28 -7.91 -7.19 4.55
N ALA A 29 -8.30 -8.17 5.37
CA ALA A 29 -8.12 -8.12 6.81
C ALA A 29 -6.63 -8.10 7.19
N MET A 30 -5.81 -8.98 6.57
CA MET A 30 -4.36 -8.97 6.71
C MET A 30 -3.76 -7.62 6.30
N ALA A 31 -4.07 -7.15 5.09
CA ALA A 31 -3.61 -5.87 4.58
C ALA A 31 -3.94 -4.73 5.54
N SER A 32 -5.20 -4.62 5.95
CA SER A 32 -5.67 -3.60 6.88
C SER A 32 -4.92 -3.64 8.21
N GLY A 33 -4.75 -4.82 8.81
CA GLY A 33 -4.02 -4.98 10.08
C GLY A 33 -2.56 -4.54 9.97
N VAL A 34 -1.87 -4.96 8.91
CA VAL A 34 -0.46 -4.59 8.66
C VAL A 34 -0.35 -3.09 8.40
N LEU A 35 -1.19 -2.51 7.54
CA LEU A 35 -1.14 -1.09 7.22
C LEU A 35 -1.43 -0.21 8.45
N ASN A 36 -2.44 -0.55 9.25
CA ASN A 36 -2.75 0.19 10.49
C ASN A 36 -1.62 0.13 11.52
N TYR A 37 -0.84 -0.95 11.55
CA TYR A 37 0.34 -1.04 12.41
C TYR A 37 1.43 -0.04 12.02
N TYR A 38 1.67 0.18 10.72
CA TYR A 38 2.71 1.09 10.26
C TYR A 38 2.25 2.54 10.16
N PHE A 39 0.98 2.78 9.84
CA PHE A 39 0.38 4.09 9.62
C PHE A 39 -0.69 4.43 10.68
N PRO A 40 -0.34 4.53 11.97
CA PRO A 40 -1.30 4.81 13.02
C PRO A 40 -1.69 6.29 13.08
N ALA A 41 -2.88 6.55 13.64
CA ALA A 41 -3.39 7.90 13.90
C ALA A 41 -2.46 8.75 14.76
N THR A 42 -1.72 8.14 15.69
CA THR A 42 -0.71 8.83 16.52
C THR A 42 0.42 9.44 15.70
N ASN A 43 0.62 8.97 14.46
CA ASN A 43 1.61 9.49 13.53
C ASN A 43 1.00 10.37 12.42
N GLY A 44 -0.29 10.72 12.53
CA GLY A 44 -0.97 11.60 11.57
C GLY A 44 -1.47 10.91 10.31
N PHE A 45 -1.63 9.58 10.35
CA PHE A 45 -2.16 8.77 9.25
C PHE A 45 -3.50 8.15 9.60
N THR A 46 -4.30 7.82 8.58
CA THR A 46 -5.44 6.91 8.73
C THR A 46 -5.50 5.98 7.54
N VAL A 47 -5.79 4.71 7.77
CA VAL A 47 -6.04 3.72 6.71
C VAL A 47 -7.55 3.66 6.52
N ALA A 48 -8.04 4.24 5.43
CA ALA A 48 -9.45 4.22 5.07
C ALA A 48 -9.70 3.03 4.13
N PRO A 49 -10.57 2.07 4.52
CA PRO A 49 -11.10 1.12 3.56
C PRO A 49 -12.07 1.85 2.64
N GLU A 50 -11.87 1.70 1.35
CA GLU A 50 -12.76 2.24 0.33
C GLU A 50 -13.69 1.10 -0.10
N GLN A 51 -14.97 1.18 0.27
CA GLN A 51 -15.95 0.19 -0.17
C GLN A 51 -16.41 0.53 -1.58
N ASN A 52 -16.27 -0.42 -2.50
CA ASN A 52 -16.77 -0.22 -3.86
C ASN A 52 -17.73 -1.31 -4.33
N GLN A 53 -18.88 -0.87 -4.86
CA GLN A 53 -19.83 -1.72 -5.59
C GLN A 53 -19.55 -1.71 -7.12
N GLN A 54 -18.62 -0.87 -7.62
CA GLN A 54 -18.44 -0.59 -9.05
C GLN A 54 -16.98 -0.61 -9.56
N GLY A 55 -16.00 -1.04 -8.75
CA GLY A 55 -14.63 -1.37 -9.23
C GLY A 55 -13.72 -0.22 -9.68
N ASN A 56 -14.11 1.04 -9.43
CA ASN A 56 -13.37 2.24 -9.86
C ASN A 56 -12.52 2.93 -8.76
N VAL A 57 -12.41 2.33 -7.58
CA VAL A 57 -11.77 2.91 -6.39
C VAL A 57 -10.95 1.82 -5.71
N ALA A 58 -9.82 2.21 -5.12
CA ALA A 58 -8.90 1.34 -4.41
C ALA A 58 -9.55 0.60 -3.25
N ASP A 59 -8.95 -0.50 -2.78
CA ASP A 59 -9.42 -1.17 -1.57
C ASP A 59 -9.03 -0.41 -0.29
N PHE A 60 -7.86 0.25 -0.31
CA PHE A 60 -7.36 1.05 0.80
C PHE A 60 -6.73 2.34 0.31
N ILE A 61 -6.99 3.42 1.05
CA ILE A 61 -6.24 4.67 0.94
C ILE A 61 -5.62 4.98 2.30
N ILE A 62 -4.31 5.17 2.31
CA ILE A 62 -3.58 5.70 3.45
C ILE A 62 -3.55 7.20 3.30
N LEU A 63 -4.35 7.87 4.12
CA LEU A 63 -4.47 9.32 4.15
C LEU A 63 -3.45 9.88 5.14
N ARG A 64 -2.85 11.02 4.79
CA ARG A 64 -1.98 11.78 5.69
C ARG A 64 -2.53 13.19 5.85
N ILE A 65 -2.51 13.69 7.08
CA ILE A 65 -2.82 15.10 7.34
C ILE A 65 -1.65 15.95 6.86
N GLN A 66 -1.91 16.86 5.92
CA GLN A 66 -0.96 17.87 5.49
C GLN A 66 -1.08 19.09 6.41
N GLN A 67 -0.01 19.40 7.14
CA GLN A 67 0.10 20.65 7.90
C GLN A 67 0.97 21.62 7.09
N ARG A 68 0.34 22.51 6.31
CA ARG A 68 1.07 23.52 5.53
C ARG A 68 1.48 24.69 6.41
N PHE A 69 0.55 25.18 7.25
CA PHE A 69 0.75 26.25 8.23
C PHE A 69 -0.20 26.06 9.43
N PRO A 70 0.04 26.72 10.59
CA PRO A 70 -0.90 26.71 11.69
C PRO A 70 -2.29 27.21 11.25
N GLY A 71 -3.28 26.32 11.19
CA GLY A 71 -4.66 26.65 10.80
C GLY A 71 -5.08 26.15 9.41
N ASP A 72 -4.15 25.75 8.54
CA ASP A 72 -4.46 25.13 7.24
C ASP A 72 -4.14 23.64 7.27
N ARG A 73 -5.21 22.82 7.35
CA ARG A 73 -5.14 21.35 7.40
C ARG A 73 -5.82 20.79 6.16
N GLY A 74 -5.04 20.18 5.28
CA GLY A 74 -5.52 19.37 4.17
C GLY A 74 -5.36 17.88 4.46
N VAL A 75 -6.06 17.05 3.70
CA VAL A 75 -5.81 15.60 3.66
C VAL A 75 -5.28 15.29 2.27
N VAL A 76 -4.20 14.50 2.20
CA VAL A 76 -3.60 14.04 0.94
C VAL A 76 -3.50 12.53 0.94
N ASP A 77 -3.60 11.95 -0.25
CA ASP A 77 -3.46 10.51 -0.45
C ASP A 77 -1.97 10.18 -0.44
N HIS A 78 -1.51 9.58 0.66
CA HIS A 78 -0.10 9.23 0.85
C HIS A 78 0.25 7.92 0.16
N THR A 79 -0.61 6.91 0.32
CA THR A 79 -0.49 5.62 -0.37
C THR A 79 -1.86 5.14 -0.84
N VAL A 80 -1.95 4.64 -2.06
CA VAL A 80 -3.13 3.92 -2.56
C VAL A 80 -2.79 2.44 -2.67
N ALA A 81 -3.64 1.56 -2.13
CA ALA A 81 -3.38 0.12 -2.13
C ALA A 81 -4.59 -0.70 -2.60
N GLU A 82 -4.30 -1.73 -3.39
CA GLU A 82 -5.26 -2.74 -3.86
C GLU A 82 -4.92 -4.09 -3.21
N ALA A 83 -5.93 -4.86 -2.83
CA ALA A 83 -5.78 -6.17 -2.20
C ALA A 83 -6.62 -7.23 -2.93
N LYS A 84 -5.94 -8.13 -3.64
CA LYS A 84 -6.56 -9.14 -4.51
C LYS A 84 -6.16 -10.56 -4.09
N ARG A 85 -6.95 -11.55 -4.50
CA ARG A 85 -6.64 -12.98 -4.31
C ARG A 85 -5.46 -13.40 -5.16
N ASP A 86 -4.78 -14.46 -4.74
CA ASP A 86 -3.64 -15.02 -5.46
C ASP A 86 -4.02 -15.54 -6.87
N THR A 87 -5.27 -15.95 -7.07
CA THR A 87 -5.81 -16.38 -8.36
C THR A 87 -6.24 -15.22 -9.27
N ASP A 88 -6.38 -14.01 -8.73
CA ASP A 88 -6.82 -12.85 -9.53
C ASP A 88 -5.69 -12.39 -10.47
N SER A 89 -6.08 -11.78 -11.60
CA SER A 89 -5.10 -11.28 -12.57
C SER A 89 -4.32 -10.09 -12.02
N VAL A 90 -3.01 -10.26 -11.86
CA VAL A 90 -2.08 -9.18 -11.46
C VAL A 90 -2.16 -8.00 -12.42
N THR A 91 -2.21 -8.25 -13.73
CA THR A 91 -2.33 -7.18 -14.74
C THR A 91 -3.59 -6.37 -14.56
N ALA A 92 -4.74 -7.03 -14.37
CA ALA A 92 -6.01 -6.33 -14.14
C ALA A 92 -5.99 -5.55 -12.82
N ALA A 93 -5.36 -6.10 -11.78
CA ALA A 93 -5.19 -5.42 -10.50
C ALA A 93 -4.33 -4.15 -10.61
N LEU A 94 -3.25 -4.19 -11.41
CA LEU A 94 -2.39 -3.02 -11.67
C LEU A 94 -3.13 -1.95 -12.50
N GLU A 95 -3.92 -2.35 -13.50
CA GLU A 95 -4.77 -1.43 -14.25
C GLU A 95 -5.81 -0.75 -13.35
N GLN A 96 -6.45 -1.53 -12.45
CA GLN A 96 -7.38 -1.01 -11.46
C GLN A 96 -6.67 -0.01 -10.51
N LEU A 97 -5.49 -0.38 -9.99
CA LEU A 97 -4.69 0.47 -9.11
C LEU A 97 -4.33 1.80 -9.81
N GLU A 98 -3.87 1.75 -11.06
CA GLU A 98 -3.55 2.97 -11.82
C GLU A 98 -4.78 3.83 -12.06
N ASN A 99 -5.95 3.22 -12.32
CA ASN A 99 -7.20 3.95 -12.50
C ASN A 99 -7.67 4.64 -11.22
N ALA A 100 -7.56 3.99 -10.06
CA ALA A 100 -7.83 4.60 -8.77
C ALA A 100 -6.88 5.80 -8.51
N LEU A 101 -5.58 5.61 -8.81
CA LEU A 101 -4.56 6.65 -8.64
C LEU A 101 -4.76 7.89 -9.52
N LYS A 102 -5.42 7.77 -10.68
CA LYS A 102 -5.78 8.93 -11.53
C LYS A 102 -6.72 9.91 -10.82
N GLN A 103 -7.52 9.43 -9.87
CA GLN A 103 -8.48 10.24 -9.11
C GLN A 103 -7.93 10.65 -7.73
N ALA A 104 -6.74 10.14 -7.36
CA ALA A 104 -6.16 10.37 -6.04
C ALA A 104 -5.73 11.83 -5.85
N ASN A 105 -5.99 12.37 -4.66
CA ASN A 105 -5.58 13.69 -4.23
C ASN A 105 -4.10 13.69 -3.79
N THR A 106 -3.22 13.53 -4.78
CA THR A 106 -1.78 13.37 -4.57
C THR A 106 -1.05 14.70 -4.48
N GLU A 107 0.03 14.73 -3.68
CA GLU A 107 0.93 15.87 -3.66
C GLU A 107 1.84 15.84 -4.89
N PHE A 108 1.83 16.92 -5.68
CA PHE A 108 2.68 17.07 -6.87
C PHE A 108 2.52 15.95 -7.90
N GLY A 109 1.32 15.36 -7.99
CA GLY A 109 1.04 14.27 -8.94
C GLY A 109 1.75 12.96 -8.62
N ARG A 110 2.24 12.79 -7.38
CA ARG A 110 3.02 11.63 -6.93
C ARG A 110 2.55 11.13 -5.58
N CYS A 111 2.53 9.81 -5.42
CA CYS A 111 2.29 9.16 -4.13
C CYS A 111 2.87 7.75 -4.16
N TRP A 112 2.86 7.07 -3.02
CA TRP A 112 3.18 5.65 -3.01
C TRP A 112 1.98 4.83 -3.50
N ALA A 113 2.27 3.67 -4.07
CA ALA A 113 1.25 2.72 -4.44
C ALA A 113 1.65 1.31 -4.02
N MET A 114 0.66 0.49 -3.69
CA MET A 114 0.87 -0.89 -3.27
C MET A 114 -0.15 -1.84 -3.92
N LEU A 115 0.32 -3.02 -4.31
CA LEU A 115 -0.55 -4.13 -4.66
C LEU A 115 -0.27 -5.28 -3.70
N ILE A 116 -1.30 -5.72 -2.99
CA ILE A 116 -1.26 -6.89 -2.12
C ILE A 116 -2.00 -8.00 -2.87
N HIS A 117 -1.28 -9.05 -3.25
CA HIS A 117 -1.80 -10.13 -4.08
C HIS A 117 -1.56 -11.47 -3.36
N GLY A 118 -2.63 -12.06 -2.85
CA GLY A 118 -2.52 -13.11 -1.84
C GLY A 118 -1.77 -12.59 -0.61
N CYS A 119 -0.67 -13.28 -0.27
CA CYS A 119 0.23 -12.86 0.81
C CYS A 119 1.42 -12.02 0.34
N ASN A 120 1.49 -11.64 -0.93
CA ASN A 120 2.62 -10.89 -1.47
C ASN A 120 2.33 -9.40 -1.52
N PHE A 121 3.33 -8.60 -1.14
CA PHE A 121 3.31 -7.15 -1.17
C PHE A 121 4.17 -6.67 -2.32
N GLN A 122 3.57 -5.85 -3.19
CA GLN A 122 4.26 -5.13 -4.24
C GLN A 122 4.24 -3.63 -3.95
N PHE A 123 5.39 -2.98 -4.12
CA PHE A 123 5.55 -1.55 -3.83
C PHE A 123 5.90 -0.77 -5.09
N PHE A 124 5.35 0.44 -5.21
CA PHE A 124 5.52 1.29 -6.38
C PHE A 124 5.62 2.77 -6.00
N GLU A 125 6.33 3.52 -6.84
CA GLU A 125 6.16 4.96 -6.95
C GLU A 125 5.10 5.24 -8.03
N TYR A 126 4.10 6.07 -7.72
CA TYR A 126 3.15 6.56 -8.71
C TYR A 126 3.53 7.94 -9.24
N HIS A 127 3.46 8.13 -10.56
CA HIS A 127 3.73 9.40 -11.22
C HIS A 127 2.66 9.71 -12.29
N ILE A 128 1.79 10.70 -12.04
CA ILE A 128 0.68 11.05 -12.96
C ILE A 128 1.16 11.55 -14.33
N HIS A 129 2.37 12.11 -14.38
CA HIS A 129 2.94 12.72 -15.58
C HIS A 129 3.54 11.72 -16.57
N LEU A 130 3.70 10.46 -16.17
CA LEU A 130 4.14 9.40 -17.09
C LEU A 130 2.99 8.91 -17.98
N PRO A 131 3.31 8.29 -19.13
CA PRO A 131 2.32 7.63 -19.99
C PRO A 131 1.51 6.58 -19.21
N ALA A 132 0.25 6.38 -19.59
CA ALA A 132 -0.57 5.31 -19.00
C ALA A 132 0.10 3.93 -19.21
N GLY A 133 0.09 3.09 -18.18
CA GLY A 133 0.83 1.82 -18.15
C GLY A 133 2.29 1.95 -17.71
N GLU A 134 2.84 3.16 -17.63
CA GLU A 134 4.20 3.45 -17.16
C GLU A 134 4.20 4.24 -15.84
N ARG A 135 3.03 4.49 -15.26
CA ARG A 135 2.88 5.38 -14.08
C ARG A 135 3.27 4.73 -12.77
N LEU A 136 3.27 3.40 -12.71
CA LEU A 136 3.65 2.61 -11.55
C LEU A 136 5.07 2.10 -11.73
N ILE A 137 6.04 2.73 -11.07
CA ILE A 137 7.44 2.33 -11.11
C ILE A 137 7.70 1.36 -9.95
N PRO A 138 8.11 0.09 -10.22
CA PRO A 138 8.51 -0.84 -9.17
C PRO A 138 9.51 -0.23 -8.21
N TRP A 139 9.26 -0.39 -6.91
CA TRP A 139 10.13 0.14 -5.87
C TRP A 139 10.56 -0.96 -4.91
N GLY A 140 11.84 -0.94 -4.56
CA GLY A 140 12.47 -1.93 -3.70
C GLY A 140 13.59 -1.34 -2.86
N PRO A 141 14.15 -2.13 -1.92
CA PRO A 141 15.31 -1.75 -1.12
C PRO A 141 16.52 -1.36 -1.97
N LEU A 142 17.41 -0.53 -1.42
CA LEU A 142 18.59 0.00 -2.13
C LEU A 142 19.50 -1.08 -2.73
N ASN A 143 19.60 -2.24 -2.09
CA ASN A 143 20.39 -3.38 -2.55
C ASN A 143 19.69 -4.18 -3.67
N GLN A 144 18.39 -4.02 -3.86
CA GLN A 144 17.57 -4.75 -4.84
C GLN A 144 16.47 -3.83 -5.40
N PRO A 145 16.84 -2.72 -6.07
CA PRO A 145 15.88 -1.67 -6.45
C PRO A 145 14.83 -2.14 -7.47
N SER A 146 15.12 -3.23 -8.20
CA SER A 146 14.22 -3.84 -9.18
C SER A 146 13.33 -4.94 -8.59
N GLN A 147 13.60 -5.40 -7.37
CA GLN A 147 12.75 -6.37 -6.69
C GLN A 147 11.70 -5.59 -5.89
N ASN A 148 10.44 -5.68 -6.30
CA ASN A 148 9.34 -5.01 -5.61
C ASN A 148 8.34 -5.98 -4.98
N LEU A 149 8.47 -7.30 -5.22
CA LEU A 149 7.57 -8.34 -4.72
C LEU A 149 8.17 -9.04 -3.49
N PHE A 150 7.39 -9.08 -2.41
CA PHE A 150 7.82 -9.61 -1.12
C PHE A 150 6.71 -10.43 -0.46
N HIS A 151 7.02 -11.63 0.00
CA HIS A 151 6.07 -12.47 0.69
C HIS A 151 5.91 -12.02 2.15
N GLY A 152 4.68 -11.84 2.62
CA GLY A 152 4.34 -11.32 3.95
C GLY A 152 5.15 -11.95 5.09
N ARG A 153 5.15 -13.27 5.22
CA ARG A 153 5.90 -13.95 6.27
C ARG A 153 7.42 -13.95 6.04
N ASN A 154 7.82 -14.53 4.91
CA ASN A 154 9.22 -14.80 4.57
C ASN A 154 10.08 -13.53 4.42
N ASP A 155 9.49 -12.44 3.93
CA ASP A 155 10.17 -11.17 3.66
C ASP A 155 9.74 -10.06 4.65
N SER A 156 9.20 -10.44 5.81
CA SER A 156 8.64 -9.51 6.80
C SER A 156 9.63 -8.43 7.30
N VAL A 157 10.93 -8.71 7.29
CA VAL A 157 11.97 -7.72 7.62
C VAL A 157 12.09 -6.66 6.53
N THR A 158 12.03 -7.08 5.26
CA THR A 158 12.06 -6.17 4.12
C THR A 158 10.79 -5.32 4.08
N ILE A 159 9.62 -5.95 4.28
CA ILE A 159 8.33 -5.24 4.36
C ILE A 159 8.32 -4.21 5.50
N ASP A 160 8.86 -4.55 6.68
CA ASP A 160 9.02 -3.59 7.79
C ASP A 160 9.86 -2.37 7.38
N TRP A 161 10.98 -2.60 6.70
CA TRP A 161 11.82 -1.52 6.21
C TRP A 161 11.08 -0.65 5.18
N MET A 162 10.40 -1.27 4.20
CA MET A 162 9.67 -0.58 3.13
C MET A 162 8.56 0.32 3.70
N LEU A 163 7.71 -0.22 4.57
CA LEU A 163 6.57 0.52 5.14
C LEU A 163 7.03 1.64 6.07
N ARG A 164 8.11 1.43 6.84
CA ARG A 164 8.74 2.52 7.62
C ARG A 164 9.34 3.60 6.72
N HIS A 165 9.97 3.22 5.62
CA HIS A 165 10.54 4.16 4.66
C HIS A 165 9.46 5.04 4.03
N MET A 166 8.37 4.45 3.53
CA MET A 166 7.24 5.16 2.94
C MET A 166 6.62 6.16 3.93
N ARG A 167 6.49 5.76 5.19
CA ARG A 167 5.99 6.64 6.27
C ARG A 167 6.91 7.84 6.54
N GLN A 168 8.23 7.64 6.47
CA GLN A 168 9.22 8.70 6.68
C GLN A 168 9.35 9.63 5.46
N ASN A 169 9.14 9.08 4.26
CA ASN A 169 9.29 9.78 2.99
C ASN A 169 7.92 9.96 2.34
N ASN A 170 7.21 11.00 2.75
CA ASN A 170 5.80 11.17 2.41
C ASN A 170 5.50 11.33 0.92
N THR A 171 6.49 11.76 0.14
CA THR A 171 6.41 11.83 -1.32
C THR A 171 7.53 10.96 -1.87
N PRO A 172 7.26 10.10 -2.86
CA PRO A 172 8.31 9.39 -3.58
C PRO A 172 9.38 10.34 -4.14
N PRO A 173 10.62 9.85 -4.36
CA PRO A 173 11.68 10.61 -5.01
C PRO A 173 11.20 11.25 -6.33
N ALA A 174 11.71 12.45 -6.64
CA ALA A 174 11.63 12.99 -8.00
C ALA A 174 12.71 12.26 -8.80
N ARG A 175 12.32 11.25 -9.58
CA ARG A 175 13.23 10.55 -10.50
C ARG A 175 13.20 11.20 -11.87
#